data_AF-A0A842WCL6-F1
#
_entry.id   AF-A0A842WCL6-F1
#
_cell.length_a   1.000
_cell.length_b   1.000
_cell.length_c   1.000
_cell.angle_alpha   90.00
_cell.angle_beta   90.00
_cell.angle_gamma   90.00
#
_symmetry.space_group_name_H-M   'P 1'
#
loop_
_entity.id
_entity.type
_entity.pdbx_description
1 polymer ?
#
loop_
_entity_poly.entity_id
_entity_poly.type
_entity_poly.pdbx_seq_one_letter_code
_entity_poly.pdbx_strand_id
1 'polypeptide(L)'
;FLTEMDGFERREGVVVLAATNAPWDIDPALRRAGRFSDQVFVPPPDEEGRRQIFGIHTRNLPVGSDVALDELAKLTDGFSSADIKLICDEAAKIPWKESMQTGEKRDISLEDFKEVIAESRPSIDAWIKQAEKQLAGSDEQEIYDGLWKLVSQRKEAADPENAEIRKQLEYVKREIDVLTQKKATGEIPEEVYNSLLVEYQKQMISLEAKLKK
;
A
#
# COMPACT_ATOMS: atom_id res chain seq x y z
N PHE A 1 12.63 -6.57 -28.46
CA PHE A 1 11.44 -6.38 -27.61
C PHE A 1 10.67 -5.12 -28.00
N LEU A 2 11.24 -3.92 -27.91
CA LEU A 2 10.53 -2.67 -28.29
C LEU A 2 10.01 -2.66 -29.74
N THR A 3 10.82 -3.10 -30.70
CA THR A 3 10.41 -3.22 -32.12
C THR A 3 9.27 -4.23 -32.34
N GLU A 4 9.16 -5.25 -31.48
CA GLU A 4 8.08 -6.24 -31.54
C GLU A 4 6.78 -5.67 -30.97
N MET A 5 6.86 -4.87 -29.90
CA MET A 5 5.70 -4.18 -29.31
C MET A 5 5.05 -3.20 -30.28
N ASP A 6 5.84 -2.45 -31.04
CA ASP A 6 5.32 -1.54 -32.08
C ASP A 6 4.60 -2.32 -33.21
N GLY A 7 4.79 -3.64 -33.30
CA GLY A 7 4.08 -4.54 -34.21
C GLY A 7 2.73 -5.06 -33.71
N PHE A 8 2.46 -4.99 -32.40
CA PHE A 8 1.21 -5.47 -31.79
C PHE A 8 0.04 -4.50 -31.96
N GLU A 9 0.30 -3.19 -32.05
CA GLU A 9 -0.74 -2.19 -32.37
C GLU A 9 -1.49 -2.50 -33.68
N ARG A 10 -0.85 -3.27 -34.58
CA ARG A 10 -1.41 -3.65 -35.90
C ARG A 10 -2.16 -4.99 -35.90
N ARG A 11 -2.22 -5.71 -34.78
CA ARG A 11 -2.90 -7.02 -34.68
C ARG A 11 -4.20 -6.88 -33.87
N GLU A 12 -5.33 -6.91 -34.57
CA GLU A 12 -6.64 -6.95 -33.92
C GLU A 12 -6.80 -8.22 -33.06
N GLY A 13 -7.36 -8.07 -31.85
CA GLY A 13 -7.75 -9.19 -30.98
C GLY A 13 -6.70 -9.71 -29.99
N VAL A 14 -5.54 -9.04 -29.86
CA VAL A 14 -4.51 -9.40 -28.86
C VAL A 14 -4.39 -8.31 -27.81
N VAL A 15 -4.47 -8.68 -26.53
CA VAL A 15 -4.20 -7.80 -25.38
C VAL A 15 -2.93 -8.29 -24.69
N VAL A 16 -2.03 -7.37 -24.37
CA VAL A 16 -0.77 -7.66 -23.66
C VAL A 16 -0.86 -7.08 -22.26
N LEU A 17 -0.69 -7.92 -21.24
CA LEU A 17 -0.63 -7.53 -19.84
C LEU A 17 0.78 -7.79 -19.31
N ALA A 18 1.31 -6.83 -18.54
CA ALA A 18 2.56 -6.97 -17.82
C ALA A 18 2.33 -6.68 -16.33
N ALA A 19 3.09 -7.37 -15.47
CA ALA A 19 3.04 -7.18 -14.03
C ALA A 19 4.47 -6.99 -13.51
N THR A 20 4.65 -6.05 -12.59
CA THR A 20 5.93 -5.78 -11.92
C THR A 20 5.70 -5.39 -10.47
N ASN A 21 6.58 -5.84 -9.58
CA ASN A 21 6.65 -5.37 -8.20
C ASN A 21 7.64 -4.21 -8.04
N ALA A 22 8.36 -3.84 -9.09
CA ALA A 22 9.35 -2.76 -9.09
C ALA A 22 9.05 -1.80 -10.26
N PRO A 23 7.99 -0.98 -10.16
CA PRO A 23 7.58 -0.09 -11.24
C PRO A 23 8.64 0.98 -11.59
N TRP A 24 9.47 1.39 -10.62
CA TRP A 24 10.60 2.31 -10.81
C TRP A 24 11.75 1.72 -11.66
N ASP A 25 11.83 0.38 -11.80
CA ASP A 25 12.85 -0.28 -12.64
C ASP A 25 12.42 -0.42 -14.11
N ILE A 26 11.20 0.04 -14.46
CA ILE A 26 10.67 -0.04 -15.82
C ILE A 26 11.18 1.12 -16.67
N ASP A 27 11.81 0.80 -17.80
CA ASP A 27 12.26 1.78 -18.79
C ASP A 27 11.11 2.74 -19.17
N PRO A 28 11.26 4.07 -19.00
CA PRO A 28 10.25 5.04 -19.41
C PRO A 28 9.77 4.90 -20.86
N ALA A 29 10.60 4.38 -21.76
CA ALA A 29 10.22 4.12 -23.15
C ALA A 29 9.11 3.08 -23.29
N LEU A 30 8.96 2.15 -22.33
CA LEU A 30 7.90 1.14 -22.31
C LEU A 30 6.53 1.71 -21.90
N ARG A 31 6.51 2.86 -21.22
CA ARG A 31 5.29 3.54 -20.72
C ARG A 31 4.69 4.54 -21.70
N ARG A 32 5.35 4.78 -22.84
CA ARG A 32 4.85 5.73 -23.86
C ARG A 32 3.59 5.19 -24.53
N ALA A 33 2.78 6.12 -25.05
CA ALA A 33 1.59 5.81 -25.84
C ALA A 33 1.92 4.76 -26.93
N GLY A 34 1.09 3.72 -26.99
CA GLY A 34 1.24 2.60 -27.93
C GLY A 34 1.95 1.36 -27.38
N ARG A 35 2.33 1.36 -26.09
CA ARG A 35 2.95 0.22 -25.39
C ARG A 35 2.19 -0.08 -24.09
N PHE A 36 2.85 -0.01 -22.94
CA PHE A 36 2.19 -0.13 -21.63
C PHE A 36 1.70 1.24 -21.15
N SER A 37 0.79 1.83 -21.93
CA SER A 37 0.21 3.14 -21.63
C SER A 37 -0.77 3.11 -20.46
N ASP A 38 -1.53 2.01 -20.30
CA ASP A 38 -2.45 1.84 -19.19
C ASP A 38 -1.76 1.19 -17.99
N GLN A 39 -1.81 1.86 -16.84
CA GLN A 39 -1.22 1.39 -15.59
C GLN A 39 -2.32 1.16 -14.57
N VAL A 40 -2.34 -0.04 -13.99
CA VAL A 40 -3.28 -0.42 -12.93
C VAL A 40 -2.49 -0.74 -11.68
N PHE A 41 -2.67 0.07 -10.64
CA PHE A 41 -2.10 -0.21 -9.34
C PHE A 41 -2.95 -1.25 -8.59
N VAL A 42 -2.30 -2.32 -8.14
CA VAL A 42 -2.92 -3.34 -7.29
C VAL A 42 -2.43 -3.14 -5.87
N PRO A 43 -3.26 -2.63 -4.93
CA PRO A 43 -2.84 -2.43 -3.56
C PRO A 43 -2.67 -3.77 -2.83
N PRO A 44 -1.89 -3.79 -1.73
CA PRO A 44 -1.90 -4.91 -0.79
C PRO A 44 -3.32 -5.21 -0.26
N PRO A 45 -3.61 -6.47 0.11
CA PRO A 45 -4.93 -6.85 0.58
C PRO A 45 -5.26 -6.17 1.93
N ASP A 46 -6.48 -5.64 2.02
CA ASP A 46 -7.09 -5.19 3.26
C ASP A 46 -7.55 -6.38 4.11
N GLU A 47 -8.15 -6.14 5.28
CA GLU A 47 -8.60 -7.19 6.19
C GLU A 47 -9.57 -8.16 5.51
N GLU A 48 -10.55 -7.65 4.77
CA GLU A 48 -11.52 -8.48 4.02
C GLU A 48 -10.84 -9.28 2.90
N GLY A 49 -9.92 -8.66 2.16
CA GLY A 49 -9.10 -9.33 1.17
C GLY A 49 -8.28 -10.47 1.77
N ARG A 50 -7.65 -10.24 2.93
CA ARG A 50 -6.91 -11.29 3.65
C ARG A 50 -7.82 -12.42 4.12
N ARG A 51 -9.01 -12.11 4.63
CA ARG A 51 -10.04 -13.12 4.99
C ARG A 51 -10.41 -14.00 3.79
N GLN A 52 -10.62 -13.40 2.62
CA GLN A 52 -10.91 -14.14 1.39
C GLN A 52 -9.72 -15.00 0.93
N ILE A 53 -8.49 -14.47 1.01
CA ILE A 53 -7.28 -15.21 0.69
C ILE A 53 -7.11 -16.42 1.60
N PHE A 54 -7.31 -16.26 2.91
CA PHE A 54 -7.36 -17.39 3.85
C PHE A 54 -8.41 -18.40 3.41
N GLY A 55 -9.64 -17.97 3.12
CA GLY A 55 -10.71 -18.86 2.66
C GLY A 55 -10.42 -19.60 1.35
N ILE A 56 -9.59 -19.05 0.47
CA ILE A 56 -9.11 -19.73 -0.74
C ILE A 56 -8.09 -20.81 -0.36
N HIS A 57 -7.11 -20.48 0.48
CA HIS A 57 -6.00 -21.37 0.82
C HIS A 57 -6.37 -22.44 1.84
N THR A 58 -7.40 -22.23 2.66
CA THR A 58 -7.91 -23.23 3.61
C THR A 58 -9.01 -24.13 3.05
N ARG A 59 -9.59 -23.80 1.87
CA ARG A 59 -10.75 -24.52 1.29
C ARG A 59 -10.59 -26.04 1.19
N ASN A 60 -9.39 -26.51 0.90
CA ASN A 60 -9.08 -27.92 0.70
C ASN A 60 -8.25 -28.52 1.85
N LEU A 61 -8.11 -27.80 2.96
CA LEU A 61 -7.39 -28.26 4.15
C LEU A 61 -8.38 -28.76 5.20
N PRO A 62 -8.00 -29.76 6.02
CA PRO A 62 -8.80 -30.20 7.16
C PRO A 62 -8.68 -29.16 8.29
N VAL A 63 -9.42 -28.07 8.20
CA VAL A 63 -9.46 -27.01 9.23
C VAL A 63 -10.56 -27.27 10.25
N GLY A 64 -10.21 -27.11 11.53
CA GLY A 64 -11.10 -27.31 12.67
C GLY A 64 -12.19 -26.24 12.74
N SER A 65 -13.29 -26.56 13.42
CA SER A 65 -14.43 -25.64 13.61
C SER A 65 -14.10 -24.39 14.44
N ASP A 66 -12.99 -24.41 15.16
CA ASP A 66 -12.46 -23.31 15.95
C ASP A 66 -11.73 -22.25 15.11
N VAL A 67 -11.42 -22.54 13.84
CA VAL A 67 -10.68 -21.64 12.95
C VAL A 67 -11.60 -20.52 12.42
N ALA A 68 -11.52 -19.35 13.03
CA ALA A 68 -12.20 -18.14 12.57
C ALA A 68 -11.32 -17.35 11.57
N LEU A 69 -11.69 -17.35 10.28
CA LEU A 69 -10.93 -16.64 9.24
C LEU A 69 -10.86 -15.12 9.47
N ASP A 70 -11.90 -14.53 10.07
CA ASP A 70 -11.91 -13.12 10.47
C ASP A 70 -10.84 -12.81 11.51
N GLU A 71 -10.54 -13.75 12.42
CA GLU A 71 -9.49 -13.60 13.41
C GLU A 71 -8.11 -13.68 12.76
N LEU A 72 -7.91 -14.64 11.86
CA LEU A 72 -6.65 -14.76 11.10
C LEU A 72 -6.37 -13.50 10.26
N ALA A 73 -7.39 -12.93 9.63
CA ALA A 73 -7.27 -11.71 8.83
C ALA A 73 -6.82 -10.49 9.65
N LYS A 74 -7.28 -10.38 10.89
CA LYS A 74 -6.89 -9.32 11.84
C LYS A 74 -5.45 -9.47 12.31
N LEU A 75 -5.00 -10.71 12.54
CA LEU A 75 -3.65 -11.01 13.01
C LEU A 75 -2.57 -10.85 11.94
N THR A 76 -2.96 -10.65 10.68
CA THR A 76 -2.05 -10.67 9.53
C THR A 76 -2.00 -9.35 8.77
N ASP A 77 -2.11 -8.20 9.47
CA ASP A 77 -1.88 -6.93 8.79
C ASP A 77 -0.46 -6.84 8.20
N GLY A 78 -0.37 -6.34 6.97
CA GLY A 78 0.89 -6.28 6.22
C GLY A 78 1.32 -7.60 5.58
N PHE A 79 0.52 -8.67 5.66
CA PHE A 79 0.80 -9.93 4.97
C PHE A 79 0.25 -9.94 3.55
N SER A 80 1.09 -10.33 2.60
CA SER A 80 0.70 -10.52 1.20
C SER A 80 -0.06 -11.83 1.01
N SER A 81 -0.66 -12.02 -0.17
CA SER A 81 -1.28 -13.30 -0.51
C SER A 81 -0.29 -14.47 -0.46
N ALA A 82 0.98 -14.22 -0.81
CA ALA A 82 2.03 -15.22 -0.74
C ALA A 82 2.39 -15.58 0.71
N ASP A 83 2.43 -14.58 1.60
CA ASP A 83 2.69 -14.82 3.03
C ASP A 83 1.54 -15.61 3.68
N ILE A 84 0.28 -15.27 3.36
CA ILE A 84 -0.89 -16.00 3.87
C ILE A 84 -0.92 -17.44 3.36
N LYS A 85 -0.57 -17.66 2.09
CA LYS A 85 -0.43 -19.02 1.55
C LYS A 85 0.62 -19.80 2.33
N LEU A 86 1.78 -19.20 2.59
CA LEU A 86 2.84 -19.83 3.36
C LEU A 86 2.37 -20.16 4.78
N ILE A 87 1.67 -19.24 5.45
CA ILE A 87 1.06 -19.50 6.76
C ILE A 87 0.17 -20.74 6.72
N CYS A 88 -0.72 -20.85 5.72
CA CYS A 88 -1.60 -22.00 5.58
C CYS A 88 -0.83 -23.31 5.36
N ASP A 89 0.21 -23.26 4.52
CA ASP A 89 1.05 -24.42 4.22
C ASP A 89 1.85 -24.87 5.46
N GLU A 90 2.40 -23.95 6.25
CA GLU A 90 3.15 -24.26 7.48
C GLU A 90 2.23 -24.74 8.60
N ALA A 91 1.07 -24.09 8.80
CA ALA A 91 0.09 -24.50 9.81
C ALA A 91 -0.40 -25.93 9.55
N ALA A 92 -0.61 -26.30 8.27
CA ALA A 92 -0.99 -27.65 7.89
C ALA A 92 0.07 -28.72 8.22
N LYS A 93 1.36 -28.33 8.31
CA LYS A 93 2.43 -29.27 8.65
C LYS A 93 2.44 -29.68 10.12
N ILE A 94 1.85 -28.88 11.01
CA ILE A 94 1.86 -29.15 12.46
C ILE A 94 1.09 -30.45 12.77
N PRO A 95 -0.23 -30.55 12.52
CA PRO A 95 -0.98 -31.79 12.74
C PRO A 95 -0.48 -32.94 11.85
N TRP A 96 0.05 -32.65 10.66
CA TRP A 96 0.65 -33.67 9.80
C TRP A 96 1.86 -34.34 10.46
N LYS A 97 2.79 -33.55 11.02
CA LYS A 97 3.97 -34.07 11.75
C LYS A 97 3.55 -34.85 12.99
N GLU A 98 2.58 -34.36 13.74
CA GLU A 98 2.04 -35.08 14.91
C GLU A 98 1.44 -36.43 14.50
N SER A 99 0.64 -36.45 13.43
CA SER A 99 0.02 -37.67 12.93
C SER A 99 1.04 -38.72 12.49
N MET A 100 2.17 -38.30 11.92
CA MET A 100 3.28 -39.21 11.60
C MET A 100 3.94 -39.81 12.85
N GLN A 101 3.86 -39.16 14.00
CA GLN A 101 4.46 -39.61 15.26
C GLN A 101 3.50 -40.46 16.09
N THR A 102 2.23 -40.06 16.17
CA THR A 102 1.22 -40.70 17.04
C THR A 102 0.35 -41.71 16.30
N GLY A 103 0.23 -41.58 14.97
CA GLY A 103 -0.74 -42.31 14.15
C GLY A 103 -2.16 -41.75 14.21
N GLU A 104 -2.41 -40.73 15.04
CA GLU A 104 -3.71 -40.10 15.20
C GLU A 104 -3.84 -38.89 14.27
N LYS A 105 -5.03 -38.69 13.68
CA LYS A 105 -5.30 -37.54 12.81
C LYS A 105 -6.12 -36.52 13.58
N ARG A 106 -5.73 -35.25 13.47
CA ARG A 106 -6.54 -34.10 13.89
C ARG A 106 -6.57 -33.05 12.80
N ASP A 107 -7.58 -32.20 12.88
CA ASP A 107 -7.69 -31.03 12.02
C ASP A 107 -6.70 -29.94 12.46
N ILE A 108 -6.43 -29.00 11.55
CA ILE A 108 -5.64 -27.80 11.81
C ILE A 108 -6.48 -26.86 12.67
N SER A 109 -5.98 -26.53 13.85
CA SER A 109 -6.62 -25.67 14.83
C SER A 109 -6.25 -24.20 14.63
N LEU A 110 -7.00 -23.31 15.29
CA LEU A 110 -6.69 -21.88 15.31
C LEU A 110 -5.32 -21.61 15.95
N GLU A 111 -4.90 -22.43 16.92
CA GLU A 111 -3.62 -22.28 17.60
C GLU A 111 -2.44 -22.58 16.66
N ASP A 112 -2.56 -23.59 15.78
CA ASP A 112 -1.53 -23.90 14.77
C ASP A 112 -1.28 -22.70 13.85
N PHE A 113 -2.35 -21.99 13.44
CA PHE A 113 -2.21 -20.76 12.66
C PHE A 113 -1.56 -19.64 13.46
N LYS A 114 -1.95 -19.45 14.73
CA LYS A 114 -1.40 -18.40 15.60
C LYS A 114 0.10 -18.60 15.85
N GLU A 115 0.52 -19.84 16.07
CA GLU A 115 1.93 -20.21 16.22
C GLU A 115 2.73 -19.77 14.99
N VAL A 116 2.28 -20.17 13.80
CA VAL A 116 2.96 -19.83 12.55
C VAL A 116 2.94 -18.32 12.27
N ILE A 117 1.82 -17.64 12.53
CA ILE A 117 1.71 -16.18 12.35
C ILE A 117 2.70 -15.45 13.26
N ALA A 118 2.86 -15.88 14.51
CA ALA A 118 3.77 -15.27 15.48
C ALA A 118 5.24 -15.37 15.06
N GLU A 119 5.62 -16.43 14.36
CA GLU A 119 6.98 -16.62 13.84
C GLU A 119 7.20 -15.98 12.46
N SER A 120 6.12 -15.65 11.75
CA SER A 120 6.17 -15.11 10.39
C SER A 120 6.39 -13.60 10.38
N ARG A 121 7.02 -13.11 9.30
CA ARG A 121 7.23 -11.67 9.08
C ARG A 121 6.44 -11.21 7.86
N PRO A 122 5.65 -10.13 7.96
CA PRO A 122 4.97 -9.56 6.81
C PRO A 122 5.96 -9.04 5.76
N SER A 123 5.73 -9.38 4.48
CA SER A 123 6.62 -8.96 3.38
C SER A 123 6.30 -7.56 2.84
N ILE A 124 5.06 -7.08 3.01
CA ILE A 124 4.60 -5.81 2.41
C ILE A 124 5.34 -4.63 2.99
N ASP A 125 5.60 -4.60 4.29
CA ASP A 125 6.25 -3.43 4.93
C ASP A 125 7.65 -3.17 4.39
N ALA A 126 8.41 -4.22 4.09
CA ALA A 126 9.73 -4.10 3.47
C ALA A 126 9.62 -3.50 2.06
N TRP A 127 8.63 -3.95 1.29
CA TRP A 127 8.36 -3.45 -0.06
C TRP A 127 7.89 -1.98 -0.03
N ILE A 128 7.02 -1.60 0.91
CA ILE A 128 6.53 -0.22 1.06
C ILE A 128 7.70 0.72 1.38
N LYS A 129 8.62 0.34 2.28
CA LYS A 129 9.82 1.14 2.58
C LYS A 129 10.72 1.33 1.36
N GLN A 130 10.84 0.30 0.52
CA GLN A 130 11.58 0.41 -0.73
C GLN A 130 10.88 1.36 -1.71
N ALA A 131 9.56 1.22 -1.88
CA ALA A 131 8.77 2.09 -2.73
C ALA A 131 8.85 3.56 -2.30
N GLU A 132 8.79 3.82 -0.98
CA GLU A 132 8.98 5.17 -0.42
C GLU A 132 10.32 5.74 -0.85
N LYS A 133 11.42 5.00 -0.67
CA LYS A 133 12.77 5.46 -0.99
C LYS A 133 12.92 5.81 -2.48
N GLN A 134 12.28 5.05 -3.37
CA GLN A 134 12.40 5.26 -4.81
C GLN A 134 11.53 6.42 -5.31
N LEU A 135 10.33 6.58 -4.74
CA LEU A 135 9.41 7.64 -5.14
C LEU A 135 9.73 8.98 -4.48
N ALA A 136 10.36 8.97 -3.31
CA ALA A 136 10.78 10.18 -2.62
C ALA A 136 11.84 10.94 -3.44
N GLY A 137 11.46 12.11 -3.96
CA GLY A 137 12.34 12.97 -4.77
C GLY A 137 12.38 12.62 -6.26
N SER A 138 11.50 11.74 -6.74
CA SER A 138 11.29 11.50 -8.18
C SER A 138 10.07 12.29 -8.68
N ASP A 139 10.08 12.68 -9.96
CA ASP A 139 8.91 13.23 -10.64
C ASP A 139 7.86 12.14 -10.97
N GLU A 140 8.08 10.90 -10.55
CA GLU A 140 7.20 9.76 -10.83
C GLU A 140 6.05 9.60 -9.84
N GLN A 141 5.92 10.49 -8.86
CA GLN A 141 4.83 10.47 -7.87
C GLN A 141 3.46 10.61 -8.54
N GLU A 142 3.36 11.47 -9.57
CA GLU A 142 2.12 11.64 -10.35
C GLU A 142 1.83 10.40 -11.22
N ILE A 143 2.88 9.70 -11.67
CA ILE A 143 2.75 8.48 -12.48
C ILE A 143 2.20 7.33 -11.62
N TYR A 144 2.69 7.21 -10.39
CA TYR A 144 2.32 6.15 -9.46
C TYR A 144 1.46 6.65 -8.30
N ASP A 145 0.46 7.48 -8.59
CA ASP A 145 -0.41 8.13 -7.59
C ASP A 145 -1.00 7.14 -6.56
N GLY A 146 -1.54 6.00 -7.01
CA GLY A 146 -2.10 4.99 -6.11
C GLY A 146 -1.07 4.40 -5.13
N LEU A 147 0.15 4.14 -5.61
CA LEU A 147 1.25 3.66 -4.79
C LEU A 147 1.74 4.76 -3.83
N TRP A 148 1.85 5.99 -4.31
CA TRP A 148 2.27 7.12 -3.49
C TRP A 148 1.28 7.43 -2.36
N LYS A 149 -0.03 7.34 -2.64
CA LYS A 149 -1.09 7.44 -1.63
C LYS A 149 -0.94 6.37 -0.56
N LEU A 150 -0.72 5.11 -0.95
CA LEU A 150 -0.52 4.00 -0.01
C LEU A 150 0.71 4.22 0.88
N VAL A 151 1.85 4.58 0.29
CA VAL A 151 3.09 4.86 1.02
C VAL A 151 2.88 6.00 2.02
N SER A 152 2.22 7.08 1.60
CA SER A 152 1.95 8.24 2.44
C SER A 152 1.05 7.89 3.62
N GLN A 153 -0.03 7.14 3.39
CA GLN A 153 -0.93 6.68 4.44
C GLN A 153 -0.23 5.76 5.46
N ARG A 154 0.61 4.84 4.99
CA ARG A 154 1.38 3.94 5.88
C ARG A 154 2.41 4.70 6.72
N LYS A 155 3.01 5.75 6.17
CA LYS A 155 3.91 6.64 6.90
C LYS A 155 3.18 7.42 7.99
N GLU A 156 2.00 7.94 7.69
CA GLU A 156 1.13 8.62 8.66
C GLU A 156 0.69 7.67 9.79
N ALA A 157 0.31 6.44 9.46
CA ALA A 157 -0.07 5.45 10.46
C ALA A 157 1.10 5.05 11.39
N ALA A 158 2.33 5.05 10.86
CA ALA A 158 3.53 4.71 11.63
C ALA A 158 4.00 5.84 12.57
N ASP A 159 3.56 7.08 12.35
CA ASP A 159 3.93 8.26 13.14
C ASP A 159 2.71 9.17 13.35
N PRO A 160 1.80 8.80 14.28
CA PRO A 160 0.54 9.50 14.47
C PRO A 160 0.72 10.96 14.90
N GLU A 161 1.78 11.26 15.65
CA GLU A 161 2.10 12.60 16.11
C GLU A 161 2.49 13.51 14.95
N ASN A 162 3.39 13.05 14.06
CA ASN A 162 3.74 13.80 12.87
C ASN A 162 2.65 13.76 11.79
N ALA A 163 1.78 12.75 11.76
CA ALA A 163 0.62 12.70 10.86
C ALA A 163 -0.36 13.84 11.12
N GLU A 164 -0.64 14.13 12.39
CA GLU A 164 -1.51 15.26 12.76
C GLU A 164 -0.88 16.60 12.36
N ILE A 165 0.44 16.75 12.55
CA ILE A 165 1.18 17.94 12.11
C ILE A 165 1.14 18.09 10.58
N ARG A 166 1.24 16.98 9.81
CA ARG A 166 1.13 16.98 8.34
C ARG A 166 -0.27 17.40 7.87
N LYS A 167 -1.34 16.92 8.52
CA LYS A 167 -2.72 17.35 8.23
C LYS A 167 -2.91 18.85 8.46
N GLN A 168 -2.38 19.37 9.57
CA GLN A 168 -2.42 20.80 9.85
C GLN A 168 -1.64 21.60 8.80
N LEU A 169 -0.50 21.09 8.33
CA LEU A 169 0.29 21.72 7.28
C LEU A 169 -0.47 21.77 5.95
N GLU A 170 -1.13 20.68 5.57
CA GLU A 170 -1.93 20.59 4.35
C GLU A 170 -3.14 21.54 4.39
N TYR A 171 -3.81 21.62 5.54
CA TYR A 171 -4.87 22.61 5.77
C TYR A 171 -4.38 24.04 5.55
N VAL A 172 -3.24 24.41 6.15
CA VAL A 172 -2.66 25.76 6.01
C VAL A 172 -2.28 26.05 4.55
N LYS A 173 -1.71 25.09 3.82
CA LYS A 173 -1.42 25.24 2.39
C LYS A 173 -2.68 25.51 1.58
N ARG A 174 -3.74 24.73 1.82
CA ARG A 174 -5.02 24.92 1.16
C ARG A 174 -5.64 26.29 1.45
N GLU A 175 -5.55 26.76 2.69
CA GLU A 175 -6.02 28.11 3.05
C GLU A 175 -5.23 29.20 2.35
N ILE A 176 -3.90 29.04 2.19
CA ILE A 176 -3.07 29.96 1.40
C ILE A 176 -3.50 29.98 -0.06
N ASP A 177 -3.79 28.83 -0.66
CA ASP A 177 -4.25 28.75 -2.05
C ASP A 177 -5.60 29.46 -2.23
N VAL A 178 -6.55 29.21 -1.31
CA VAL A 178 -7.85 29.88 -1.29
C VAL A 178 -7.70 31.39 -1.10
N LEU A 179 -6.83 31.82 -0.18
CA LEU A 179 -6.55 33.24 0.08
C LEU A 179 -5.95 33.92 -1.17
N THR A 180 -5.05 33.23 -1.87
CA THR A 180 -4.43 33.71 -3.11
C THR A 180 -5.46 33.84 -4.23
N GLN A 181 -6.37 32.88 -4.34
CA GLN A 181 -7.48 32.95 -5.30
C GLN A 181 -8.43 34.12 -5.01
N LYS A 182 -8.80 34.33 -3.74
CA LYS A 182 -9.64 35.47 -3.30
C LYS A 182 -8.99 36.83 -3.55
N LYS A 183 -7.66 36.93 -3.41
CA LYS A 183 -6.93 38.13 -3.81
C LYS A 183 -7.06 38.36 -5.32
N ALA A 184 -6.89 37.32 -6.11
CA ALA A 184 -6.96 37.40 -7.58
C ALA A 184 -8.36 37.79 -8.08
N THR A 185 -9.42 37.36 -7.40
CA THR A 185 -10.82 37.75 -7.72
C THR A 185 -11.22 39.12 -7.15
N GLY A 186 -10.37 39.77 -6.34
CA GLY A 186 -10.65 41.05 -5.71
C GLY A 186 -11.63 40.99 -4.54
N GLU A 187 -11.93 39.80 -4.03
CA GLU A 187 -12.85 39.58 -2.90
C GLU A 187 -12.30 40.10 -1.56
N ILE A 188 -10.98 40.24 -1.45
CA ILE A 188 -10.31 40.69 -0.23
C ILE A 188 -9.35 41.86 -0.51
N PRO A 189 -9.32 42.89 0.35
CA PRO A 189 -8.36 43.99 0.26
C PRO A 189 -6.91 43.51 0.42
N GLU A 190 -5.96 44.22 -0.22
CA GLU A 190 -4.53 43.85 -0.20
C GLU A 190 -3.92 43.86 1.21
N GLU A 191 -4.34 44.78 2.07
CA GLU A 191 -3.91 44.83 3.48
C GLU A 191 -4.33 43.58 4.25
N VAL A 192 -5.56 43.11 4.03
CA VAL A 192 -6.10 41.90 4.68
C VAL A 192 -5.39 40.65 4.16
N TYR A 193 -5.15 40.58 2.85
CA TYR A 193 -4.37 39.49 2.24
C TYR A 193 -2.95 39.40 2.84
N ASN A 194 -2.22 40.51 2.88
CA ASN A 194 -0.84 40.52 3.36
C ASN A 194 -0.75 40.14 4.85
N SER A 195 -1.71 40.59 5.66
CA SER A 195 -1.78 40.24 7.08
C SER A 195 -2.01 38.74 7.30
N LEU A 196 -3.02 38.17 6.62
CA LEU A 196 -3.35 36.73 6.73
C LEU A 196 -2.25 35.85 6.13
N LEU A 197 -1.64 36.25 5.01
CA LEU A 197 -0.56 35.49 4.39
C LEU A 197 0.64 35.37 5.34
N VAL A 198 1.03 36.46 6.02
CA VAL A 198 2.12 36.43 7.02
C VAL A 198 1.77 35.52 8.19
N GLU A 199 0.52 35.50 8.63
CA GLU A 199 0.07 34.59 9.69
C GLU A 199 0.15 33.12 9.28
N TYR A 200 -0.43 32.76 8.13
CA TYR A 200 -0.38 31.39 7.61
C TYR A 200 1.06 30.95 7.31
N GLN A 201 1.92 31.83 6.78
CA GLN A 201 3.34 31.53 6.58
C GLN A 201 4.07 31.24 7.90
N LYS A 202 3.79 32.00 8.97
CA LYS A 202 4.35 31.73 10.31
C LYS A 202 3.87 30.39 10.87
N GLN A 203 2.58 30.09 10.72
CA GLN A 203 2.01 28.80 11.12
C GLN A 203 2.67 27.65 10.35
N MET A 204 2.81 27.78 9.03
CA MET A 204 3.47 26.81 8.17
C MET A 204 4.92 26.55 8.60
N ILE A 205 5.73 27.60 8.80
CA ILE A 205 7.12 27.48 9.28
C ILE A 205 7.19 26.77 10.64
N SER A 206 6.26 27.08 11.56
CA SER A 206 6.20 26.43 12.87
C SER A 206 5.90 24.93 12.76
N LEU A 207 4.95 24.55 11.90
CA LEU A 207 4.59 23.15 11.65
C LEU A 207 5.74 22.39 10.95
N GLU A 208 6.40 23.01 9.96
CA GLU A 208 7.59 22.45 9.31
C GLU A 208 8.77 22.25 10.28
N ALA A 209 8.95 23.17 11.23
CA ALA A 209 9.98 23.04 12.26
C ALA A 209 9.69 21.89 13.24
N LYS A 210 8.42 21.63 13.55
CA LYS A 210 8.00 20.47 14.36
C LYS A 210 8.27 19.15 13.65
N LEU A 211 8.06 19.08 12.33
CA LEU A 211 8.36 17.88 11.52
C LEU A 211 9.86 17.55 11.38
N LYS A 212 10.75 18.48 11.72
CA LYS A 212 12.21 18.29 11.64
C LYS A 212 12.86 17.90 12.98
N LYS A 213 12.08 17.85 14.08
CA LYS A 213 12.54 17.42 15.40
C LYS A 213 12.28 15.93 15.61
#